data_AF-A0A0M1VWP6-F1
#
_entry.id   AF-A0A0M1VWP6-F1
#
_cell.length_a   1.000
_cell.length_b   1.000
_cell.length_c   1.000
_cell.angle_alpha   90.00
_cell.angle_beta   90.00
_cell.angle_gamma   90.00
#
_symmetry.space_group_name_H-M   'P 1'
#
loop_
_entity.id
_entity.type
_entity.pdbx_description
1 polymer ?
#
loop_
_entity_poly.entity_id
_entity_poly.type
_entity_poly.pdbx_seq_one_letter_code
_entity_poly.pdbx_strand_id
1 'polypeptide(L)' 'MPDNILEVLLEKIINNWRKVYGAILGFVVGLVVINYGILKAIIVFAFAFIGYKLGDSSFTQGVKKTVLKRLKED' A
#
# COMPACT_ATOMS: atom_id res chain seq x y z
N MET A 1 13.55 -1.51 38.71
CA MET A 1 13.65 -0.35 37.80
C MET A 1 12.23 -0.06 37.37
N PRO A 2 11.66 1.15 37.59
CA PRO A 2 10.32 1.41 37.09
C PRO A 2 10.40 1.24 35.59
N ASP A 3 9.66 0.28 35.04
CA ASP A 3 9.61 0.09 33.59
C ASP A 3 9.26 1.44 32.98
N ASN A 4 10.14 1.94 32.12
CA ASN A 4 9.92 3.23 31.49
C ASN A 4 8.59 3.14 30.75
N ILE A 5 7.64 4.02 31.08
CA ILE A 5 6.28 4.01 30.50
C ILE A 5 6.32 3.95 28.96
N LEU A 6 7.35 4.56 28.36
CA LEU A 6 7.62 4.52 26.93
C LEU A 6 7.87 3.10 26.40
N GLU A 7 8.63 2.30 27.14
CA GLU A 7 9.01 0.94 26.77
C GLU A 7 7.79 0.02 26.78
N VAL A 8 6.95 0.11 27.82
CA VAL A 8 5.67 -0.62 27.92
C VAL A 8 4.69 -0.23 26.81
N LEU A 9 4.65 1.05 26.42
CA LEU A 9 3.82 1.52 25.31
C LEU A 9 4.34 1.03 23.97
N LEU A 10 5.66 1.09 23.75
CA LEU A 10 6.31 0.59 22.54
C LEU A 10 6.08 -0.91 22.38
N GLU A 11 6.25 -1.68 23.45
CA GLU A 11 6.04 -3.13 23.44
C GLU A 11 4.59 -3.47 23.09
N LYS A 12 3.61 -2.76 23.64
CA LYS A 12 2.19 -2.92 23.27
C LYS A 12 1.90 -2.54 21.83
N ILE A 13 2.52 -1.48 21.31
CA ILE A 13 2.35 -1.03 19.91
C ILE A 13 2.95 -2.07 18.94
N ILE A 14 4.16 -2.57 19.23
CA ILE A 14 4.84 -3.57 18.41
C ILE A 14 4.08 -4.89 18.44
N ASN A 15 3.66 -5.36 19.63
CA ASN A 15 2.92 -6.61 19.79
C ASN A 15 1.56 -6.59 19.05
N ASN A 16 1.04 -5.39 18.77
CA ASN A 16 -0.26 -5.21 18.13
C ASN A 16 -0.16 -4.42 16.81
N TRP A 17 1.02 -4.42 16.17
CA TRP A 17 1.35 -3.55 15.03
C TRP A 17 0.35 -3.65 13.87
N ARG A 18 -0.21 -4.85 13.62
CA ARG A 18 -1.27 -5.03 12.62
C ARG A 18 -2.52 -4.18 12.89
N LYS A 19 -2.95 -4.08 14.15
CA LYS A 19 -4.11 -3.25 14.53
C LYS A 19 -3.78 -1.76 14.42
N VAL A 20 -2.56 -1.37 14.80
CA VAL A 20 -2.09 0.02 14.66
C VAL A 20 -2.02 0.43 13.19
N TYR A 21 -1.45 -0.43 12.34
CA TYR A 21 -1.41 -0.22 10.90
C TYR A 21 -2.81 -0.11 10.29
N GLY A 22 -3.72 -1.01 10.68
CA GLY A 22 -5.12 -0.95 10.25
C GLY A 22 -5.82 0.35 10.67
N ALA A 23 -5.55 0.85 11.88
CA ALA A 23 -6.10 2.11 12.38
C ALA A 23 -5.56 3.32 11.59
N ILE A 24 -4.25 3.37 11.32
CA ILE A 24 -3.64 4.43 10.52
C ILE A 24 -4.18 4.41 9.10
N LEU A 25 -4.27 3.23 8.46
CA LEU A 25 -4.86 3.09 7.14
C LEU A 25 -6.32 3.57 7.14
N GLY A 26 -7.14 3.08 8.08
CA GLY A 26 -8.54 3.48 8.19
C GLY A 26 -8.70 4.99 8.39
N PHE A 27 -7.82 5.62 9.16
CA PHE A 27 -7.79 7.06 9.37
C PHE A 27 -7.49 7.83 8.09
N VAL A 28 -6.44 7.45 7.36
CA VAL A 28 -6.06 8.08 6.09
C VAL A 28 -7.19 7.91 5.05
N VAL A 29 -7.75 6.71 4.92
CA VAL A 29 -8.88 6.46 4.01
C VAL A 29 -10.09 7.28 4.40
N GLY A 30 -10.42 7.35 5.69
CA GLY A 30 -11.52 8.16 6.21
C GLY A 30 -11.36 9.64 5.88
N LEU A 31 -10.15 10.20 6.07
CA LEU A 31 -9.86 11.59 5.71
C LEU A 31 -10.03 11.85 4.21
N VAL A 32 -9.58 10.92 3.36
CA VAL A 32 -9.75 11.05 1.90
C VAL A 32 -11.22 11.02 1.53
N VAL A 33 -12.01 10.13 2.13
CA VAL A 33 -13.46 10.03 1.89
C VAL A 33 -14.18 11.29 2.35
N ILE A 34 -13.86 11.84 3.52
CA ILE A 34 -14.50 13.04 4.06
C ILE A 34 -14.20 14.26 3.19
N ASN A 35 -12.94 14.45 2.78
CA ASN A 35 -12.55 15.64 2.02
C ASN A 35 -12.95 15.60 0.54
N TYR A 36 -12.86 14.44 -0.10
CA TYR A 36 -13.05 14.32 -1.56
C TYR A 36 -14.37 13.62 -1.94
N GLY A 37 -15.03 12.96 -0.99
CA GLY A 37 -16.23 12.15 -1.21
C GLY A 37 -15.91 10.70 -1.59
N ILE A 38 -16.86 9.80 -1.31
CA ILE A 38 -16.74 8.35 -1.53
C ILE A 38 -16.36 8.00 -2.98
N LEU A 39 -17.01 8.63 -3.96
CA LEU A 39 -16.76 8.37 -5.38
C LEU A 39 -15.31 8.67 -5.79
N LYS A 40 -14.78 9.83 -5.40
CA LYS A 40 -13.40 10.22 -5.73
C LYS A 40 -12.38 9.35 -5.01
N ALA A 41 -12.66 8.97 -3.76
CA ALA A 41 -11.80 8.07 -2.99
C ALA A 41 -11.68 6.68 -3.64
N ILE A 42 -12.79 6.10 -4.13
CA ILE A 42 -12.78 4.81 -4.83
C ILE A 42 -11.94 4.88 -6.11
N ILE A 43 -12.07 5.96 -6.88
CA ILE A 43 -11.29 6.17 -8.10
C ILE A 43 -9.79 6.23 -7.78
N VAL A 44 -9.39 7.00 -6.76
CA VAL A 44 -7.99 7.09 -6.31
C VAL A 44 -7.46 5.71 -5.90
N PHE A 45 -8.25 4.92 -5.15
CA PHE A 45 -7.87 3.57 -4.78
C PHE A 45 -7.72 2.63 -5.98
N ALA A 46 -8.62 2.72 -6.96
CA ALA A 46 -8.53 1.92 -8.18
C ALA A 46 -7.27 2.27 -8.98
N PHE A 47 -6.96 3.55 -9.16
CA PHE A 47 -5.74 3.98 -9.84
C PHE A 47 -4.48 3.61 -9.06
N ALA A 48 -4.48 3.72 -7.73
CA ALA A 48 -3.37 3.27 -6.89
C ALA A 48 -3.13 1.76 -7.01
N PHE A 49 -4.21 0.96 -7.07
CA PHE A 49 -4.12 -0.49 -7.25
C PHE A 49 -3.58 -0.87 -8.64
N ILE A 50 -4.04 -0.16 -9.68
CA ILE A 50 -3.51 -0.32 -11.04
C ILE A 50 -2.02 0.06 -11.08
N GLY A 51 -1.64 1.18 -10.48
CA GLY A 51 -0.25 1.65 -10.39
C GLY A 51 0.65 0.65 -9.64
N TYR A 52 0.16 0.09 -8.52
CA TYR A 52 0.85 -0.97 -7.78
C TYR A 52 1.09 -2.21 -8.65
N LYS A 53 0.06 -2.65 -9.39
CA LYS A 53 0.15 -3.81 -10.29
C LYS A 53 1.07 -3.55 -11.49
N LEU A 54 1.12 -2.33 -12.00
CA LEU A 54 2.02 -1.93 -13.09
C LEU A 54 3.48 -1.78 -12.64
N GLY A 55 3.69 -1.33 -11.40
CA GLY A 55 5.02 -1.27 -10.78
C GLY A 55 5.57 -2.64 -10.38
N ASP A 56 4.72 -3.67 -10.37
CA ASP A 56 5.16 -5.03 -10.06
C ASP A 56 6.11 -5.55 -11.16
N SER A 57 7.30 -5.93 -10.71
CA SER A 57 8.41 -6.40 -11.55
C SER A 57 8.02 -7.59 -12.43
N SER A 58 7.05 -8.41 -12.02
CA SER A 58 6.54 -9.54 -12.82
C SER A 58 5.84 -9.09 -14.11
N PHE A 59 5.14 -7.95 -14.08
CA PHE A 59 4.50 -7.41 -15.29
C PHE A 59 5.55 -6.79 -16.21
N THR A 60 6.49 -6.04 -15.64
CA THR A 60 7.61 -5.45 -16.38
C THR A 60 8.47 -6.54 -17.04
N GLN A 61 8.73 -7.67 -16.37
CA GLN A 61 9.45 -8.80 -16.96
C GLN A 61 8.67 -9.52 -18.05
N GLY A 62 7.34 -9.65 -17.92
CA GLY A 62 6.48 -10.22 -18.96
C GLY A 62 6.44 -9.37 -20.23
N VAL A 63 6.34 -8.05 -20.07
CA VAL A 63 6.40 -7.09 -21.18
C VAL A 63 7.79 -7.10 -21.83
N LYS A 64 8.86 -7.08 -21.02
CA LYS A 64 10.25 -7.12 -21.52
C LYS A 64 10.53 -8.40 -22.31
N LYS A 65 10.04 -9.57 -21.85
CA LYS A 65 10.13 -10.84 -22.59
C LYS A 65 9.35 -10.80 -23.90
N THR A 66 8.16 -10.19 -23.92
CA THR A 66 7.32 -10.09 -25.12
C THR A 66 7.96 -9.20 -26.19
N VAL A 67 8.54 -8.07 -25.79
CA VAL A 67 9.26 -7.15 -26.69
C VAL A 67 10.54 -7.80 -27.25
N LEU A 68 11.32 -8.48 -26.41
CA LEU A 68 12.52 -9.22 -26.85
C LEU A 68 12.22 -10.38 -27.80
N LYS A 69 11.05 -11.00 -27.67
CA LYS A 69 10.62 -12.09 -28.56
C LYS A 69 10.34 -11.57 -29.97
N ARG A 70 9.60 -10.46 -30.06
CA ARG A 70 9.30 -9.80 -31.34
C ARG A 70 10.54 -9.27 -32.05
N LEU A 71 11.50 -8.71 -31.31
CA LEU A 71 12.77 -8.20 -31.87
C LEU A 71 13.74 -9.30 -32.34
N LYS A 72 13.51 -10.57 -32.00
CA LYS A 72 14.31 -11.72 -32.46
C LYS A 72 13.61 -12.55 -33.55
N GLU A 73 12.32 -12.27 -33.80
CA GLU A 73 11.53 -12.90 -34.87
C GLU A 73 11.61 -12.11 -36.19
N ASP A 74 12.20 -10.91 -36.17
CA ASP A 74 12.69 -10.16 -37.35
C ASP A 74 14.21 -10.32 -37.48
#